data_AF-A0A8H2ZJI7-F1
#
_entry.id   AF-A0A8H2ZJI7-F1
#
_cell.length_a   1.000
_cell.length_b   1.000
_cell.length_c   1.000
_cell.angle_alpha   90.00
_cell.angle_beta   90.00
_cell.angle_gamma   90.00
#
_symmetry.space_group_name_H-M   'P 1'
#
loop_
_entity.id
_entity.type
_entity.pdbx_description
1 polymer ?
#
loop_
_entity_poly.entity_id
_entity_poly.type
_entity_poly.pdbx_seq_one_letter_code
_entity_poly.pdbx_strand_id
1 'polypeptide(L)'
;MDKTVNYSELFSQLLDNEGNFNNSMLTFLYYMFPRDLFIRALSLLESNDMMIYILEEAINNDNSVIAEAQRTATLADESNSAKNTITSTNTTEDDKQGAVPPLNATIPIVTDSLGENNPGEIEYMNGLLKDIYNDDDYQLLYRLIVKSDNEPPIYVDLKDWTCSCSEYCELFSHEIFSNEGEKKDVDSAIQDLLVTEIDDIEEFKDDRIGQLDAHSFSKQQYFKIDKIMCSHLLAYSILLRSSMDILKYFVQKKSNVLLFRITNIDEWLKLHINIIV
;
A
#
# COMPACT_ATOMS: atom_id res chain seq x y z
N MET A 1 -3.04 29.73 -18.82
CA MET A 1 -2.59 29.06 -17.60
C MET A 1 -3.82 28.46 -16.93
N ASP A 2 -4.25 27.29 -17.40
CA ASP A 2 -5.20 26.50 -16.63
C ASP A 2 -4.44 25.98 -15.42
N LYS A 3 -4.68 26.60 -14.26
CA LYS A 3 -4.17 26.09 -12.99
C LYS A 3 -4.80 24.71 -12.80
N THR A 4 -4.02 23.68 -13.05
CA THR A 4 -4.37 22.32 -12.65
C THR A 4 -4.46 22.32 -11.12
N VAL A 5 -5.54 21.76 -10.60
CA VAL A 5 -5.78 21.69 -9.16
C VAL A 5 -4.74 20.78 -8.53
N ASN A 6 -4.09 21.22 -7.44
CA ASN A 6 -3.22 20.36 -6.63
C ASN A 6 -4.11 19.60 -5.63
N TYR A 7 -4.31 18.30 -5.87
CA TYR A 7 -5.21 17.49 -5.05
C TYR A 7 -4.58 17.13 -3.70
N SER A 8 -3.26 16.97 -3.63
CA SER A 8 -2.55 16.72 -2.36
C SER A 8 -2.78 17.84 -1.37
N GLU A 9 -2.60 19.09 -1.81
CA GLU A 9 -2.86 20.29 -1.00
C GLU A 9 -4.34 20.39 -0.63
N LEU A 10 -5.24 20.11 -1.57
CA LEU A 10 -6.68 20.17 -1.32
C LEU A 10 -7.13 19.18 -0.24
N PHE A 11 -6.67 17.93 -0.31
CA PHE A 11 -6.98 16.92 0.71
C PHE A 11 -6.28 17.17 2.03
N SER A 12 -5.14 17.87 2.06
CA SER A 12 -4.50 18.26 3.32
C SER A 12 -5.41 19.16 4.18
N GLN A 13 -6.32 19.90 3.54
CA GLN A 13 -7.28 20.82 4.17
C GLN A 13 -8.59 20.14 4.60
N LEU A 14 -8.69 18.80 4.46
CA LEU A 14 -9.86 18.04 4.85
C LEU A 14 -10.11 18.11 6.37
N LEU A 15 -9.03 18.24 7.14
CA LEU A 15 -9.08 18.51 8.57
C LEU A 15 -8.83 20.00 8.82
N ASP A 16 -9.58 20.56 9.76
CA ASP A 16 -9.32 21.90 10.28
C ASP A 16 -8.16 21.90 11.30
N ASN A 17 -7.80 23.09 11.77
CA ASN A 17 -6.74 23.26 12.77
C ASN A 17 -7.04 22.58 14.13
N GLU A 18 -8.28 22.17 14.36
CA GLU A 18 -8.73 21.45 15.55
C GLU A 18 -8.74 19.92 15.34
N GLY A 19 -8.38 19.47 14.13
CA GLY A 19 -8.37 18.08 13.72
C GLY A 19 -9.78 17.48 13.59
N ASN A 20 -10.77 18.30 13.25
CA ASN A 20 -12.13 17.89 12.86
C ASN A 20 -12.31 18.06 11.35
N PHE A 21 -13.33 17.43 10.78
CA PHE A 21 -13.59 17.58 9.35
C PHE A 21 -14.03 19.00 8.99
N ASN A 22 -13.38 19.56 7.99
CA ASN A 22 -13.75 20.85 7.41
C ASN A 22 -14.98 20.68 6.51
N ASN A 23 -16.16 21.03 7.02
CA ASN A 23 -17.45 20.89 6.30
C ASN A 23 -17.48 21.62 4.94
N SER A 24 -16.82 22.78 4.84
CA SER A 24 -16.73 23.52 3.58
C SER A 24 -15.92 22.73 2.55
N MET A 25 -14.80 22.14 2.99
CA MET A 25 -13.96 21.31 2.13
C MET A 25 -14.67 20.02 1.72
N LEU A 26 -15.35 19.33 2.65
CA LEU A 26 -16.16 18.16 2.35
C LEU A 26 -17.23 18.45 1.28
N THR A 27 -17.92 19.58 1.41
CA THR A 27 -18.94 20.00 0.44
C THR A 27 -18.32 20.29 -0.92
N PHE A 28 -17.16 20.95 -0.96
CA PHE A 28 -16.44 21.23 -2.20
C PHE A 28 -16.01 19.95 -2.92
N LEU A 29 -15.38 19.03 -2.18
CA LEU A 29 -14.90 17.75 -2.71
C LEU A 29 -16.02 16.85 -3.20
N TYR A 30 -17.19 16.91 -2.55
CA TYR A 30 -18.38 16.20 -3.01
C TYR A 30 -18.76 16.57 -4.45
N TYR A 31 -18.72 17.85 -4.81
CA TYR A 31 -19.05 18.29 -6.17
C TYR A 31 -17.89 18.14 -7.17
N MET A 32 -16.67 17.93 -6.68
CA MET A 32 -15.47 17.86 -7.53
C MET A 32 -15.31 16.50 -8.21
N PHE A 33 -15.70 15.42 -7.54
CA PHE A 33 -15.53 14.06 -8.07
C PHE A 33 -16.84 13.48 -8.61
N PRO A 34 -16.84 12.93 -9.84
CA PRO A 34 -18.04 12.33 -10.42
C PRO A 34 -18.42 11.01 -9.74
N ARG A 35 -19.61 10.48 -10.03
CA ARG A 35 -20.04 9.12 -9.63
C ARG A 35 -19.99 8.87 -8.12
N ASP A 36 -20.29 9.92 -7.33
CA ASP A 36 -20.24 9.92 -5.86
C ASP A 36 -18.91 9.38 -5.29
N LEU A 37 -17.83 9.48 -6.07
CA LEU A 37 -16.55 8.82 -5.79
C LEU A 37 -15.97 9.29 -4.46
N PHE A 38 -16.10 10.58 -4.16
CA PHE A 38 -15.65 11.14 -2.90
C PHE A 38 -16.42 10.59 -1.69
N ILE A 39 -17.76 10.47 -1.76
CA ILE A 39 -18.55 9.89 -0.66
C ILE A 39 -18.18 8.43 -0.47
N ARG A 40 -18.03 7.66 -1.56
CA ARG A 40 -17.63 6.25 -1.49
C ARG A 40 -16.24 6.09 -0.86
N ALA A 41 -15.29 6.93 -1.23
CA ALA A 41 -13.94 6.94 -0.64
C ALA A 41 -13.96 7.33 0.85
N LEU A 42 -14.74 8.35 1.22
CA LEU A 42 -14.87 8.78 2.62
C LEU A 42 -15.57 7.70 3.47
N SER A 43 -16.62 7.08 2.94
CA SER A 43 -17.32 5.98 3.60
C SER A 43 -16.37 4.80 3.86
N LEU A 44 -15.46 4.53 2.92
CA LEU A 44 -14.45 3.49 3.05
C LEU A 44 -13.41 3.83 4.12
N LEU A 45 -12.96 5.08 4.19
CA LEU A 45 -12.09 5.58 5.28
C LEU A 45 -12.75 5.47 6.66
N GLU A 46 -14.08 5.39 6.72
CA GLU A 46 -14.86 5.25 7.95
C GLU A 46 -15.32 3.82 8.26
N SER A 47 -15.14 2.86 7.34
CA SER A 47 -15.78 1.53 7.45
C SER A 47 -15.02 0.50 8.28
N ASN A 48 -13.74 0.74 8.62
CA ASN A 48 -12.81 -0.23 9.23
C ASN A 48 -12.33 -1.36 8.31
N ASP A 49 -12.56 -1.23 7.00
CA ASP A 49 -12.16 -2.27 6.03
C ASP A 49 -10.81 -1.98 5.36
N MET A 50 -10.27 -0.78 5.52
CA MET A 50 -8.97 -0.39 4.98
C MET A 50 -7.84 -0.88 5.90
N MET A 51 -6.91 -1.61 5.30
CA MET A 51 -5.77 -2.20 5.99
C MET A 51 -4.46 -1.81 5.28
N ILE A 52 -3.42 -1.59 6.08
CA ILE A 52 -2.05 -1.39 5.62
C ILE A 52 -1.22 -2.48 6.29
N TYR A 53 -0.71 -3.41 5.50
CA TYR A 53 0.17 -4.48 5.97
C TYR A 53 1.61 -4.13 5.67
N ILE A 54 2.52 -4.34 6.62
CA ILE A 54 3.94 -4.01 6.49
C ILE A 54 4.78 -5.22 6.85
N LEU A 55 5.73 -5.58 5.99
CA LEU A 55 6.66 -6.67 6.25
C LEU A 55 7.87 -6.16 7.06
N GLU A 56 8.02 -6.63 8.29
CA GLU A 56 9.06 -6.15 9.22
C GLU A 56 10.48 -6.51 8.83
N GLU A 57 10.70 -7.63 8.14
CA GLU A 57 12.04 -8.02 7.65
C GLU A 57 12.65 -6.95 6.73
N ALA A 58 11.79 -6.16 6.08
CA ALA A 58 12.21 -5.06 5.22
C ALA A 58 12.75 -3.85 6.01
N ILE A 59 12.31 -3.68 7.27
CA ILE A 59 12.70 -2.57 8.16
C ILE A 59 14.01 -2.86 8.90
N ASN A 60 14.30 -4.14 9.19
CA ASN A 60 15.47 -4.52 10.01
C ASN A 60 16.80 -4.61 9.23
N ASN A 61 16.78 -4.49 7.90
CA ASN A 61 17.99 -4.57 7.07
C ASN A 61 18.89 -3.32 7.16
N ASP A 62 18.44 -2.26 7.83
CA ASP A 62 19.22 -1.04 8.05
C ASP A 62 20.45 -1.22 8.97
N ASN A 63 20.56 -2.35 9.68
CA ASN A 63 21.77 -2.70 10.42
C ASN A 63 22.68 -3.73 9.71
N SER A 64 22.37 -4.13 8.47
CA SER A 64 23.22 -5.00 7.67
C SER A 64 23.40 -4.48 6.25
N VAL A 65 23.94 -3.26 6.13
CA VAL A 65 24.60 -2.89 4.88
C VAL A 65 25.82 -3.81 4.71
N ILE A 66 25.91 -4.44 3.53
CA ILE A 66 26.92 -5.39 3.03
C ILE A 66 26.62 -6.88 3.31
N ALA A 67 25.59 -7.41 2.65
CA ALA A 67 25.59 -8.80 2.17
C ALA A 67 24.87 -8.87 0.82
N GLU A 68 25.64 -8.56 -0.22
CA GLU A 68 25.55 -9.11 -1.57
C GLU A 68 24.15 -9.24 -2.23
N ALA A 69 23.93 -8.35 -3.19
CA ALA A 69 23.26 -8.69 -4.44
C ALA A 69 23.99 -9.86 -5.14
N GLN A 70 23.83 -11.08 -4.61
CA GLN A 70 24.18 -12.30 -5.32
C GLN A 70 22.98 -12.71 -6.16
N ARG A 71 23.16 -12.44 -7.46
CA ARG A 71 22.35 -12.95 -8.56
C ARG A 71 21.95 -14.40 -8.31
N THR A 72 20.67 -14.69 -8.42
CA THR A 72 20.13 -16.05 -8.55
C THR A 72 20.77 -16.71 -9.78
N ALA A 73 21.73 -17.60 -9.55
CA ALA A 73 22.23 -18.50 -10.57
C ALA A 73 21.19 -19.62 -10.78
N THR A 74 20.72 -19.75 -12.01
CA THR A 74 19.86 -20.84 -12.48
C THR A 74 20.60 -22.19 -12.44
N LEU A 75 19.84 -23.28 -12.23
CA LEU A 75 20.25 -24.68 -12.09
C LEU A 75 20.96 -25.29 -13.33
N ALA A 76 22.09 -24.72 -13.73
CA ALA A 76 23.01 -25.32 -14.69
C ALA A 76 24.40 -24.71 -14.51
N ASP A 77 25.15 -25.18 -13.51
CA ASP A 77 26.61 -25.26 -13.57
C ASP A 77 27.12 -26.14 -12.42
N GLU A 78 27.33 -27.42 -12.74
CA GLU A 78 28.20 -28.30 -11.96
C GLU A 78 29.65 -28.06 -12.38
N SER A 79 30.54 -27.72 -11.43
CA SER A 79 31.78 -28.47 -11.21
C SER A 79 32.67 -27.92 -10.08
N ASN A 80 32.88 -28.76 -9.08
CA ASN A 80 34.12 -29.02 -8.33
C ASN A 80 34.91 -27.86 -7.70
N SER A 81 34.86 -27.75 -6.37
CA SER A 81 36.08 -27.84 -5.55
C SER A 81 35.81 -28.14 -4.06
N ALA A 82 36.11 -29.38 -3.69
CA ALA A 82 36.70 -29.88 -2.44
C ALA A 82 36.60 -29.11 -1.09
N LYS A 83 36.12 -29.88 -0.09
CA LYS A 83 36.63 -30.05 1.29
C LYS A 83 36.38 -28.93 2.31
N ASN A 84 35.47 -29.19 3.26
CA ASN A 84 35.89 -29.68 4.58
C ASN A 84 34.72 -30.25 5.39
N THR A 85 34.90 -31.50 5.81
CA THR A 85 34.08 -32.31 6.70
C THR A 85 34.41 -31.96 8.15
N ILE A 86 33.42 -31.67 9.00
CA ILE A 86 33.45 -32.04 10.42
C ILE A 86 32.08 -32.59 10.82
N THR A 87 32.07 -33.90 11.02
CA THR A 87 31.06 -34.72 11.67
C THR A 87 31.15 -34.54 13.19
N SER A 88 30.01 -34.52 13.90
CA SER A 88 29.87 -35.16 15.22
C SER A 88 28.39 -35.32 15.60
N THR A 89 27.97 -36.58 15.56
CA THR A 89 26.76 -37.20 16.11
C THR A 89 26.80 -37.33 17.64
N ASN A 90 25.64 -37.42 18.28
CA ASN A 90 25.24 -38.30 19.40
C ASN A 90 23.79 -37.93 19.79
N THR A 91 22.72 -38.55 19.30
CA THR A 91 22.04 -39.79 19.76
C THR A 91 22.02 -40.03 21.27
N THR A 92 20.82 -39.87 21.85
CA THR A 92 20.21 -40.78 22.84
C THR A 92 18.71 -40.46 22.94
N GLU A 93 17.87 -41.35 22.41
CA GLU A 93 16.48 -41.53 22.86
C GLU A 93 16.34 -43.01 23.24
N ASP A 94 15.74 -43.28 24.40
CA ASP A 94 15.35 -44.61 24.86
C ASP A 94 13.87 -44.53 25.31
N ASP A 95 13.13 -45.56 24.93
CA ASP A 95 11.67 -45.73 24.90
C ASP A 95 10.88 -45.40 26.19
N LYS A 96 9.63 -44.91 26.02
CA LYS A 96 8.38 -45.65 26.39
C LYS A 96 7.06 -44.86 26.24
N GLN A 97 6.18 -45.44 25.41
CA GLN A 97 4.73 -45.69 25.63
C GLN A 97 3.76 -44.53 25.99
N GLY A 98 2.87 -44.22 25.04
CA GLY A 98 1.44 -44.58 25.13
C GLY A 98 0.43 -43.56 25.72
N ALA A 99 -0.61 -43.32 24.92
CA ALA A 99 -1.97 -42.83 25.24
C ALA A 99 -2.32 -41.34 24.99
N VAL A 100 -3.48 -41.19 24.34
CA VAL A 100 -4.23 -40.01 23.84
C VAL A 100 -5.44 -39.79 24.80
N PRO A 101 -6.20 -38.67 24.86
CA PRO A 101 -6.00 -37.20 24.76
C PRO A 101 -6.49 -36.50 26.09
N PRO A 102 -6.85 -35.18 26.27
CA PRO A 102 -7.67 -34.27 25.43
C PRO A 102 -7.07 -32.87 25.15
N LEU A 103 -7.44 -32.29 23.99
CA LEU A 103 -7.30 -30.86 23.72
C LEU A 103 -8.30 -30.07 24.58
N ASN A 104 -7.77 -29.36 25.57
CA ASN A 104 -8.41 -28.18 26.17
C ASN A 104 -7.31 -27.11 26.28
N ALA A 105 -7.19 -26.28 25.27
CA ALA A 105 -6.40 -25.06 25.33
C ALA A 105 -7.34 -23.88 25.12
N THR A 106 -7.79 -23.37 26.26
CA THR A 106 -8.45 -22.08 26.43
C THR A 106 -7.62 -21.00 25.73
N ILE A 107 -8.19 -20.38 24.71
CA ILE A 107 -7.67 -19.16 24.09
C ILE A 107 -7.68 -18.07 25.18
N PRO A 108 -6.57 -17.39 25.49
CA PRO A 108 -6.64 -16.21 26.34
C PRO A 108 -7.30 -15.10 25.53
N ILE A 109 -8.61 -14.93 25.78
CA ILE A 109 -9.33 -13.70 25.49
C ILE A 109 -8.70 -12.63 26.38
N VAL A 110 -7.90 -11.75 25.80
CA VAL A 110 -7.50 -10.50 26.45
C VAL A 110 -8.66 -9.53 26.28
N THR A 111 -9.60 -9.58 27.21
CA THR A 111 -10.55 -8.49 27.47
C THR A 111 -9.98 -7.57 28.53
N ASP A 112 -10.00 -6.27 28.19
CA ASP A 112 -9.91 -5.08 29.03
C ASP A 112 -8.63 -4.82 29.84
N SER A 113 -7.88 -3.81 29.39
CA SER A 113 -7.57 -2.64 30.22
C SER A 113 -7.03 -1.49 29.37
N LEU A 114 -7.65 -0.31 29.47
CA LEU A 114 -7.13 0.99 29.03
C LEU A 114 -5.72 1.19 29.62
N GLY A 115 -4.69 0.85 28.85
CA GLY A 115 -3.29 0.86 29.29
C GLY A 115 -2.61 2.18 28.98
N GLU A 116 -1.92 2.73 29.98
CA GLU A 116 -1.00 3.85 29.86
C GLU A 116 0.00 3.61 28.72
N ASN A 117 -0.05 4.45 27.69
CA ASN A 117 0.81 4.29 26.52
C ASN A 117 2.28 4.45 26.90
N ASN A 118 3.06 3.40 26.66
CA ASN A 118 4.51 3.40 26.85
C ASN A 118 5.12 4.39 25.81
N PRO A 119 5.89 5.41 26.21
CA PRO A 119 6.34 6.47 25.29
C PRO A 119 7.16 5.93 24.10
N GLY A 120 7.87 4.80 24.27
CA GLY A 120 8.62 4.16 23.18
C GLY A 120 7.74 3.55 22.08
N GLU A 121 6.52 3.09 22.38
CA GLU A 121 5.62 2.52 21.37
C GLU A 121 4.99 3.61 20.49
N ILE A 122 4.67 4.77 21.08
CA ILE A 122 4.16 5.93 20.33
C ILE A 122 5.23 6.47 19.38
N GLU A 123 6.47 6.62 19.87
CA GLU A 123 7.57 7.14 19.06
C GLU A 123 7.88 6.20 17.88
N TYR A 124 7.89 4.89 18.13
CA TYR A 124 8.06 3.88 17.09
C TYR A 124 6.94 3.92 16.04
N MET A 125 5.66 3.95 16.46
CA MET A 125 4.53 4.05 15.53
C MET A 125 4.58 5.33 14.69
N ASN A 126 5.00 6.45 15.27
CA ASN A 126 5.18 7.69 14.52
C ASN A 126 6.31 7.61 13.49
N GLY A 127 7.40 6.89 13.81
CA GLY A 127 8.44 6.55 12.85
C GLY A 127 7.89 5.75 11.68
N LEU A 128 7.17 4.66 11.97
CA LEU A 128 6.57 3.81 10.95
C LEU A 128 5.59 4.57 10.02
N LEU A 129 4.73 5.42 10.58
CA LEU A 129 3.83 6.26 9.77
C LEU A 129 4.60 7.24 8.87
N LYS A 130 5.72 7.77 9.36
CA LYS A 130 6.61 8.64 8.58
C LYS A 130 7.23 7.90 7.41
N ASP A 131 7.68 6.67 7.63
CA ASP A 131 8.30 5.84 6.61
C ASP A 131 7.29 5.48 5.50
N ILE A 132 6.05 5.11 5.88
CA ILE A 132 4.96 4.86 4.92
C ILE A 132 4.61 6.11 4.11
N TYR A 133 4.54 7.28 4.76
CA TYR A 133 4.09 8.52 4.11
C TYR A 133 5.15 9.08 3.16
N ASN A 134 6.42 9.01 3.55
CA ASN A 134 7.52 9.52 2.71
C ASN A 134 7.70 8.59 1.51
N ASP A 135 7.66 7.26 1.71
CA ASP A 135 7.70 6.26 0.64
C ASP A 135 8.89 6.43 -0.34
N ASP A 136 9.95 7.10 0.12
CA ASP A 136 11.13 7.47 -0.67
C ASP A 136 12.15 6.32 -0.74
N ASP A 137 12.04 5.34 0.15
CA ASP A 137 12.95 4.20 0.25
C ASP A 137 12.24 2.92 -0.23
N TYR A 138 12.70 2.35 -1.36
CA TYR A 138 12.26 1.04 -1.90
C TYR A 138 12.42 -0.15 -0.93
N GLN A 139 12.88 0.12 0.29
CA GLN A 139 13.09 -0.84 1.36
C GLN A 139 11.80 -1.14 2.12
N LEU A 140 10.85 -0.20 2.22
CA LEU A 140 9.60 -0.46 2.95
C LEU A 140 8.62 -1.24 2.07
N LEU A 141 8.44 -2.52 2.37
CA LEU A 141 7.44 -3.36 1.72
C LEU A 141 6.12 -3.29 2.49
N TYR A 142 5.16 -2.58 1.91
CA TYR A 142 3.79 -2.53 2.40
C TYR A 142 2.77 -2.96 1.34
N ARG A 143 1.56 -3.31 1.80
CA ARG A 143 0.42 -3.68 0.96
C ARG A 143 -0.82 -2.96 1.47
N LEU A 144 -1.54 -2.34 0.53
CA LEU A 144 -2.81 -1.68 0.79
C LEU A 144 -3.92 -2.64 0.39
N ILE A 145 -4.72 -3.05 1.39
CA ILE A 145 -5.76 -4.05 1.19
C ILE A 145 -7.07 -3.52 1.76
N VAL A 146 -8.12 -3.60 0.96
CA VAL A 146 -9.50 -3.40 1.42
C VAL A 146 -10.15 -4.76 1.59
N LYS A 147 -10.64 -5.02 2.80
CA LYS A 147 -11.45 -6.21 3.08
C LYS A 147 -12.81 -6.07 2.39
N SER A 148 -13.25 -7.13 1.73
CA SER A 148 -14.62 -7.25 1.21
C SER A 148 -15.32 -8.43 1.87
N ASP A 149 -16.62 -8.31 2.09
CA ASP A 149 -17.42 -9.36 2.71
C ASP A 149 -17.82 -10.40 1.66
N ASN A 150 -17.27 -11.62 1.77
CA ASN A 150 -17.50 -12.78 0.88
C ASN A 150 -16.93 -12.66 -0.54
N GLU A 151 -16.21 -11.59 -0.84
CA GLU A 151 -15.47 -11.39 -2.09
C GLU A 151 -13.95 -11.43 -1.82
N PRO A 152 -13.12 -11.65 -2.86
CA PRO A 152 -11.68 -11.54 -2.71
C PRO A 152 -11.29 -10.13 -2.21
N PRO A 153 -10.23 -10.02 -1.40
CA PRO A 153 -9.73 -8.73 -0.93
C PRO A 153 -9.29 -7.86 -2.12
N ILE A 154 -9.51 -6.55 -2.00
CA ILE A 154 -9.14 -5.59 -3.03
C ILE A 154 -7.72 -5.09 -2.74
N TYR A 155 -6.82 -5.35 -3.68
CA TYR A 155 -5.46 -4.83 -3.68
C TYR A 155 -5.43 -3.42 -4.29
N VAL A 156 -4.64 -2.53 -3.68
CA VAL A 156 -4.42 -1.18 -4.17
C VAL A 156 -2.92 -0.90 -4.21
N ASP A 157 -2.46 -0.34 -5.33
CA ASP A 157 -1.09 0.13 -5.49
C ASP A 157 -1.09 1.59 -5.95
N LEU A 158 -0.61 2.48 -5.09
CA LEU A 158 -0.52 3.90 -5.42
C LEU A 158 0.72 4.22 -6.27
N LYS A 159 1.78 3.41 -6.24
CA LYS A 159 3.03 3.67 -6.99
C LYS A 159 2.81 3.46 -8.48
N ASP A 160 2.08 2.39 -8.80
CA ASP A 160 1.73 2.02 -10.18
C ASP A 160 0.32 2.47 -10.57
N TRP A 161 -0.41 3.11 -9.66
CA TRP A 161 -1.81 3.54 -9.83
C TRP A 161 -2.74 2.41 -10.30
N THR A 162 -2.70 1.28 -9.59
CA THR A 162 -3.52 0.10 -9.91
C THR A 162 -4.44 -0.29 -8.76
N CYS A 163 -5.58 -0.90 -9.10
CA CYS A 163 -6.49 -1.46 -8.13
C CYS A 163 -7.16 -2.71 -8.69
N SER A 164 -7.31 -3.76 -7.89
CA SER A 164 -7.94 -5.01 -8.33
C SER A 164 -9.47 -5.00 -8.32
N CYS A 165 -10.11 -3.89 -7.95
CA CYS A 165 -11.56 -3.80 -7.93
C CYS A 165 -12.14 -3.78 -9.35
N SER A 166 -13.37 -4.30 -9.50
CA SER A 166 -14.09 -4.35 -10.79
C SER A 166 -14.26 -2.96 -11.43
N GLU A 167 -14.58 -1.93 -10.65
CA GLU A 167 -14.72 -0.55 -11.17
C GLU A 167 -13.45 -0.06 -11.88
N TYR A 168 -12.28 -0.31 -11.30
CA TYR A 168 -11.01 0.06 -11.94
C TYR A 168 -10.83 -0.70 -13.25
N CYS A 169 -11.04 -2.03 -13.24
CA CYS A 169 -10.89 -2.87 -14.42
C CYS A 169 -11.85 -2.46 -15.55
N GLU A 170 -13.09 -2.10 -15.23
CA GLU A 170 -14.09 -1.63 -16.20
C GLU A 170 -13.70 -0.28 -16.82
N LEU A 171 -13.30 0.70 -16.00
CA LEU A 171 -12.83 2.01 -16.48
C LEU A 171 -11.57 1.87 -17.33
N PHE A 172 -10.62 1.05 -16.89
CA PHE A 172 -9.37 0.79 -17.61
C PHE A 172 -9.63 0.14 -18.97
N SER A 173 -10.49 -0.89 -18.99
CA SER A 173 -10.90 -1.54 -20.24
C SER A 173 -11.62 -0.57 -21.17
N HIS A 174 -12.56 0.22 -20.64
CA HIS A 174 -13.26 1.24 -21.40
C HIS A 174 -12.29 2.24 -22.04
N GLU A 175 -11.30 2.74 -21.31
CA GLU A 175 -10.35 3.72 -21.87
C GLU A 175 -9.48 3.10 -22.98
N ILE A 176 -9.06 1.84 -22.83
CA ILE A 176 -8.27 1.15 -23.85
C ILE A 176 -9.08 0.89 -25.13
N PHE A 177 -10.30 0.36 -24.99
CA PHE A 177 -11.12 -0.13 -26.11
C PHE A 177 -12.08 0.92 -26.71
N SER A 178 -12.55 1.92 -25.96
CA SER A 178 -13.49 2.92 -26.49
C SER A 178 -12.85 3.94 -27.43
N ASN A 179 -11.52 4.07 -27.40
CA ASN A 179 -10.78 4.96 -28.29
C ASN A 179 -10.52 4.37 -29.70
N GLU A 180 -11.19 3.28 -30.10
CA GLU A 180 -11.08 2.69 -31.44
C GLU A 180 -11.84 3.47 -32.55
N GLY A 181 -12.71 4.43 -32.18
CA GLY A 181 -13.58 5.15 -33.12
C GLY A 181 -13.00 6.44 -33.75
N GLU A 182 -12.01 7.07 -33.11
CA GLU A 182 -11.30 8.23 -33.65
C GLU A 182 -9.89 7.80 -34.02
N LYS A 183 -9.60 7.75 -35.33
CA LYS A 183 -8.31 7.44 -35.97
C LYS A 183 -7.12 7.38 -34.98
N LYS A 184 -6.94 6.24 -34.31
CA LYS A 184 -5.69 5.95 -33.62
C LYS A 184 -4.64 5.78 -34.70
N ASP A 185 -3.58 6.58 -34.63
CA ASP A 185 -2.28 6.11 -35.07
C ASP A 185 -2.08 4.75 -34.38
N VAL A 186 -1.95 3.70 -35.18
CA VAL A 186 -2.04 2.28 -34.79
C VAL A 186 -0.98 1.88 -33.74
N ASP A 187 -0.08 2.79 -33.39
CA ASP A 187 1.10 2.56 -32.56
C ASP A 187 1.14 3.41 -31.27
N SER A 188 0.07 4.12 -30.87
CA SER A 188 0.13 4.86 -29.58
C SER A 188 0.24 3.90 -28.41
N ALA A 189 1.31 4.06 -27.61
CA ALA A 189 1.55 3.20 -26.47
C ALA A 189 0.47 3.45 -25.40
N ILE A 190 0.15 2.42 -24.59
CA ILE A 190 -0.79 2.58 -23.46
C ILE A 190 -0.36 3.74 -22.54
N GLN A 191 0.95 3.96 -22.42
CA GLN A 191 1.52 5.08 -21.69
C GLN A 191 1.03 6.44 -22.20
N ASP A 192 1.01 6.68 -23.51
CA ASP A 192 0.57 7.96 -24.09
C ASP A 192 -0.91 8.23 -23.78
N LEU A 193 -1.69 7.16 -23.69
CA LEU A 193 -3.11 7.23 -23.42
C LEU A 193 -3.42 7.59 -21.96
N LEU A 194 -2.71 6.96 -21.02
CA LEU A 194 -3.02 6.96 -19.58
C LEU A 194 -2.10 7.85 -18.73
N VAL A 195 -0.92 8.21 -19.23
CA VAL A 195 0.09 8.97 -18.50
C VAL A 195 0.27 10.33 -19.15
N THR A 196 0.49 11.34 -18.32
CA THR A 196 0.93 12.68 -18.71
C THR A 196 2.37 12.84 -18.25
N GLU A 197 3.28 13.08 -19.18
CA GLU A 197 4.69 13.33 -18.91
C GLU A 197 4.97 14.83 -18.97
N ILE A 198 5.70 15.33 -17.97
CA ILE A 198 6.17 16.71 -17.86
C ILE A 198 7.69 16.65 -17.86
N ASP A 199 8.31 17.26 -18.87
CA ASP A 199 9.77 17.33 -19.04
C ASP A 199 10.34 18.74 -18.77
N ASP A 200 9.49 19.76 -18.68
CA ASP A 200 9.86 21.10 -18.26
C ASP A 200 9.85 21.23 -16.72
N ILE A 201 11.03 21.50 -16.16
CA ILE A 201 11.23 21.69 -14.71
C ILE A 201 10.40 22.87 -14.19
N GLU A 202 10.15 23.89 -15.01
CA GLU A 202 9.32 25.05 -14.61
C GLU A 202 7.83 24.67 -14.45
N GLU A 203 7.41 23.55 -15.05
CA GLU A 203 6.04 23.02 -14.97
C GLU A 203 5.90 21.89 -13.93
N PHE A 204 6.97 21.57 -13.19
CA PHE A 204 6.93 20.55 -12.15
C PHE A 204 5.92 20.94 -11.06
N LYS A 205 5.19 19.93 -10.61
CA LYS A 205 4.14 20.07 -9.60
C LYS A 205 4.58 19.39 -8.31
N ASP A 206 4.11 19.95 -7.20
CA ASP A 206 4.24 19.39 -5.86
C ASP A 206 3.08 18.43 -5.51
N ASP A 207 2.22 18.10 -6.47
CA ASP A 207 1.10 17.18 -6.25
C ASP A 207 1.62 15.74 -6.27
N ARG A 208 1.28 14.95 -5.25
CA ARG A 208 1.64 13.54 -5.13
C ARG A 208 0.54 12.60 -5.62
N ILE A 209 -0.65 13.11 -5.92
CA ILE A 209 -1.79 12.28 -6.34
C ILE A 209 -1.68 11.91 -7.80
N GLY A 210 -1.75 10.60 -8.08
CA GLY A 210 -1.52 10.08 -9.42
C GLY A 210 -0.07 10.17 -9.88
N GLN A 211 0.86 10.63 -9.05
CA GLN A 211 2.27 10.73 -9.42
C GLN A 211 2.88 9.33 -9.54
N LEU A 212 3.59 9.09 -10.65
CA LEU A 212 4.29 7.85 -10.96
C LEU A 212 5.81 8.10 -10.94
N ASP A 213 6.59 7.06 -10.65
CA ASP A 213 8.04 7.13 -10.75
C ASP A 213 8.48 7.15 -12.23
N ALA A 214 9.05 8.27 -12.67
CA ALA A 214 9.55 8.43 -14.03
C ALA A 214 10.94 7.79 -14.24
N HIS A 215 11.56 7.27 -13.17
CA HIS A 215 12.95 6.80 -13.13
C HIS A 215 13.96 7.81 -13.69
N SER A 216 13.63 9.10 -13.55
CA SER A 216 14.39 10.24 -14.09
C SER A 216 14.13 11.47 -13.24
N PHE A 217 15.20 12.17 -12.86
CA PHE A 217 15.09 13.46 -12.15
C PHE A 217 14.70 14.63 -13.07
N SER A 218 14.70 14.40 -14.38
CA SER A 218 14.39 15.41 -15.39
C SER A 218 12.95 15.32 -15.89
N LYS A 219 12.13 14.43 -15.31
CA LYS A 219 10.75 14.20 -15.73
C LYS A 219 9.85 13.99 -14.52
N GLN A 220 8.61 14.41 -14.65
CA GLN A 220 7.52 13.98 -13.77
C GLN A 220 6.47 13.25 -14.61
N GLN A 221 5.90 12.18 -14.05
CA GLN A 221 4.82 11.43 -14.67
C GLN A 221 3.60 11.42 -13.76
N TYR A 222 2.43 11.63 -14.36
CA TYR A 222 1.15 11.59 -13.67
C TYR A 222 0.19 10.70 -14.42
N PHE A 223 -0.45 9.79 -13.72
CA PHE A 223 -1.59 9.04 -14.21
C PHE A 223 -2.77 9.99 -14.46
N LYS A 224 -3.51 9.82 -15.55
CA LYS A 224 -4.72 10.58 -15.89
C LYS A 224 -5.89 10.13 -15.01
N ILE A 225 -5.91 10.62 -13.77
CA ILE A 225 -6.88 10.26 -12.73
C ILE A 225 -8.31 10.67 -13.07
N ASP A 226 -8.49 11.63 -13.98
CA ASP A 226 -9.77 12.05 -14.53
C ASP A 226 -10.44 10.95 -15.36
N LYS A 227 -9.63 10.06 -15.96
CA LYS A 227 -10.10 8.93 -16.77
C LYS A 227 -10.36 7.69 -15.92
N ILE A 228 -9.40 7.30 -15.08
CA ILE A 228 -9.45 6.05 -14.31
C ILE A 228 -9.13 6.32 -12.85
N MET A 229 -10.19 6.30 -12.04
CA MET A 229 -10.10 6.38 -10.58
C MET A 229 -11.31 5.68 -9.97
N CYS A 230 -11.04 4.77 -9.04
CA CYS A 230 -12.02 4.08 -8.22
C CYS A 230 -11.98 4.62 -6.77
N SER A 231 -12.97 4.26 -5.96
CA SER A 231 -13.08 4.75 -4.58
C SER A 231 -11.89 4.31 -3.71
N HIS A 232 -11.30 3.14 -3.97
CA HIS A 232 -10.16 2.60 -3.21
C HIS A 232 -8.88 3.39 -3.46
N LEU A 233 -8.57 3.69 -4.74
CA LEU A 233 -7.44 4.55 -5.10
C LEU A 233 -7.59 5.94 -4.50
N LEU A 234 -8.79 6.52 -4.57
CA LEU A 234 -9.07 7.82 -3.99
C LEU A 234 -8.92 7.80 -2.46
N ALA A 235 -9.47 6.80 -1.77
CA ALA A 235 -9.38 6.67 -0.32
C ALA A 235 -7.93 6.55 0.16
N TYR A 236 -7.13 5.67 -0.45
CA TYR A 236 -5.72 5.55 -0.10
C TYR A 236 -4.90 6.77 -0.54
N SER A 237 -5.27 7.46 -1.62
CA SER A 237 -4.62 8.72 -2.00
C SER A 237 -4.90 9.83 -0.98
N ILE A 238 -6.14 9.96 -0.53
CA ILE A 238 -6.48 10.87 0.59
C ILE A 238 -5.65 10.50 1.81
N LEU A 239 -5.51 9.22 2.13
CA LEU A 239 -4.80 8.78 3.33
C LEU A 239 -3.28 9.00 3.26
N LEU A 240 -2.63 8.67 2.14
CA LEU A 240 -1.17 8.54 2.04
C LEU A 240 -0.49 9.62 1.19
N ARG A 241 -1.24 10.35 0.36
CA ARG A 241 -0.70 11.34 -0.58
C ARG A 241 -1.14 12.78 -0.26
N SER A 242 -1.88 13.02 0.83
CA SER A 242 -2.35 14.36 1.23
C SER A 242 -1.46 15.03 2.28
N SER A 243 -1.57 14.62 3.54
CA SER A 243 -0.79 15.10 4.66
C SER A 243 -0.63 14.03 5.74
N MET A 244 0.42 14.15 6.54
CA MET A 244 0.68 13.28 7.68
C MET A 244 -0.44 13.34 8.72
N ASP A 245 -1.10 14.48 8.86
CA ASP A 245 -2.17 14.67 9.85
C ASP A 245 -3.41 13.85 9.49
N ILE A 246 -3.71 13.69 8.20
CA ILE A 246 -4.79 12.83 7.70
C ILE A 246 -4.49 11.36 8.03
N LEU A 247 -3.27 10.90 7.74
CA LEU A 247 -2.83 9.55 8.07
C LEU A 247 -2.97 9.26 9.56
N LYS A 248 -2.41 10.14 10.41
CA LYS A 248 -2.51 10.02 11.88
C LYS A 248 -3.95 10.08 12.37
N TYR A 249 -4.79 10.90 11.76
CA TYR A 249 -6.20 10.98 12.12
C TYR A 249 -6.91 9.64 11.95
N PHE A 250 -6.79 9.02 10.78
CA PHE A 250 -7.50 7.77 10.49
C PHE A 250 -6.88 6.54 11.16
N VAL A 251 -5.55 6.50 11.34
CA VAL A 251 -4.86 5.36 11.96
C VAL A 251 -4.82 5.45 13.49
N GLN A 252 -4.45 6.61 14.05
CA GLN A 252 -4.22 6.75 15.49
C GLN A 252 -5.43 7.34 16.25
N LYS A 253 -6.07 8.40 15.72
CA LYS A 253 -7.14 9.11 16.46
C LYS A 253 -8.49 8.40 16.35
N LYS A 254 -8.87 8.00 15.13
CA LYS A 254 -10.12 7.28 14.85
C LYS A 254 -9.94 5.76 14.85
N SER A 255 -8.77 5.29 14.43
CA SER A 255 -8.46 3.86 14.25
C SER A 255 -9.40 3.15 13.28
N ASN A 256 -9.89 3.89 12.28
CA ASN A 256 -10.71 3.35 11.20
C ASN A 256 -9.88 2.72 10.08
N VAL A 257 -8.59 3.02 10.01
CA VAL A 257 -7.65 2.34 9.10
C VAL A 257 -6.69 1.52 9.94
N LEU A 258 -6.65 0.22 9.69
CA LEU A 258 -5.88 -0.72 10.50
C LEU A 258 -4.48 -0.89 9.93
N LEU A 259 -3.48 -0.76 10.80
CA LEU A 259 -2.07 -0.97 10.48
C LEU A 259 -1.61 -2.29 11.09
N PHE A 260 -1.16 -3.22 10.25
CA PHE A 260 -0.68 -4.53 10.67
C PHE A 260 0.78 -4.72 10.30
N ARG A 261 1.55 -5.22 11.26
CA ARG A 261 2.92 -5.65 11.03
C ARG A 261 2.95 -7.15 10.83
N ILE A 262 3.69 -7.59 9.83
CA ILE A 262 3.88 -8.99 9.50
C ILE A 262 5.36 -9.31 9.68
N THR A 263 5.63 -10.22 10.62
CA THR A 263 6.98 -10.71 10.91
C THR A 263 7.32 -11.98 10.14
N ASN A 264 6.30 -12.70 9.65
CA ASN A 264 6.46 -14.00 9.02
C ASN A 264 6.06 -13.95 7.53
N ILE A 265 6.98 -14.39 6.66
CA ILE A 265 6.75 -14.46 5.20
C ILE A 265 5.55 -15.34 4.83
N ASP A 266 5.25 -16.39 5.57
CA ASP A 266 4.08 -17.24 5.32
C ASP A 266 2.76 -16.47 5.53
N GLU A 267 2.70 -15.59 6.53
CA GLU A 267 1.56 -14.71 6.76
C GLU A 267 1.46 -13.65 5.66
N TRP A 268 2.61 -13.12 5.23
CA TRP A 268 2.68 -12.20 4.09
C TRP A 268 2.15 -12.84 2.80
N LEU A 269 2.58 -14.06 2.49
CA LEU A 269 2.14 -14.80 1.31
C LEU A 269 0.65 -15.14 1.39
N LYS A 270 0.12 -15.48 2.58
CA LYS A 270 -1.31 -15.76 2.79
C LYS A 270 -2.22 -14.59 2.39
N LEU A 271 -1.76 -13.34 2.55
CA LEU A 271 -2.52 -12.17 2.09
C LEU A 271 -2.81 -12.20 0.59
N HIS A 272 -1.96 -12.84 -0.20
CA HIS A 272 -2.01 -12.82 -1.66
C HIS A 272 -2.73 -14.02 -2.27
N ILE A 273 -2.97 -15.09 -1.49
CA ILE A 273 -3.52 -16.36 -2.00
C ILE A 273 -4.90 -16.19 -2.64
N ASN A 274 -5.74 -15.31 -2.10
CA ASN A 274 -7.11 -15.10 -2.58
C ASN A 274 -7.26 -13.85 -3.46
N ILE A 275 -6.17 -13.18 -3.84
CA ILE A 275 -6.23 -12.00 -4.72
C ILE A 275 -6.42 -12.43 -6.19
N ILE A 276 -5.85 -13.57 -6.59
CA ILE A 276 -6.00 -14.16 -7.92
C ILE A 276 -6.91 -15.38 -7.77
N VAL A 277 -8.18 -15.26 -8.17
CA VAL A 277 -9.16 -16.36 -8.20
C VAL A 277 -9.53 -16.68 -9.63
#